data_AF-A0A8T6FXN3-F1
#
_entry.id   AF-A0A8T6FXN3-F1
#
_cell.length_a   1.000
_cell.length_b   1.000
_cell.length_c   1.000
_cell.angle_alpha   90.00
_cell.angle_beta   90.00
_cell.angle_gamma   90.00
#
_symmetry.space_group_name_H-M   'P 1'
#
loop_
_entity.id
_entity.type
_entity.pdbx_description
1 polymer ?
#
loop_
_entity_poly.entity_id
_entity_poly.type
_entity_poly.pdbx_seq_one_letter_code
_entity_poly.pdbx_strand_id
1 'polypeptide(L)' 'MVRRIADRAVVLHDRRVCEHGPVQDVLGSPGHELTRALVAADRPVAAIVRDREQRTRSPRPVPEAASP' A
#
# COMPACT_ATOMS: atom_id res chain seq x y z
N MET A 1 -6.73 -7.58 -0.57
CA MET A 1 -8.02 -8.04 0.00
C MET A 1 -9.19 -7.77 -0.93
N VAL A 2 -9.32 -6.56 -1.49
CA VAL A 2 -10.44 -6.13 -2.36
C VAL A 2 -10.79 -7.14 -3.46
N ARG A 3 -9.79 -7.66 -4.19
CA ARG A 3 -9.97 -8.71 -5.23
C ARG A 3 -10.69 -9.98 -4.78
N ARG A 4 -10.76 -10.26 -3.47
CA ARG A 4 -11.37 -11.48 -2.91
C ARG A 4 -12.78 -11.26 -2.36
N ILE A 5 -13.21 -10.01 -2.19
CA ILE A 5 -14.43 -9.67 -1.44
C ILE A 5 -15.42 -8.82 -2.24
N ALA A 6 -15.04 -8.34 -3.43
CA ALA A 6 -15.86 -7.46 -4.24
C ALA A 6 -15.76 -7.83 -5.73
N ASP A 7 -16.89 -7.72 -6.43
CA ASP A 7 -16.97 -7.92 -7.88
C ASP A 7 -16.65 -6.63 -8.65
N ARG A 8 -16.94 -5.47 -8.05
CA ARG A 8 -16.71 -4.14 -8.62
C ARG A 8 -15.96 -3.20 -7.69
N ALA A 9 -15.19 -2.28 -8.28
CA ALA A 9 -14.45 -1.25 -7.57
C ALA A 9 -14.72 0.14 -8.18
N VAL A 10 -14.62 1.15 -7.32
CA VAL A 10 -14.63 2.56 -7.67
C VAL A 10 -13.44 3.22 -6.98
N VAL A 11 -12.65 3.97 -7.74
CA VAL A 11 -11.53 4.77 -7.23
C VAL A 11 -12.00 6.22 -7.16
N LEU A 12 -11.99 6.78 -5.95
CA LEU A 12 -12.40 8.14 -5.67
C LEU A 12 -11.19 8.96 -5.22
N HIS A 13 -11.03 10.16 -5.77
CA HIS A 13 -10.06 11.14 -5.30
C HIS A 13 -10.62 12.54 -5.46
N ASP A 14 -10.44 13.38 -4.43
CA ASP A 14 -10.96 14.75 -4.41
C ASP A 14 -12.45 14.83 -4.83
N ARG A 15 -13.26 13.94 -4.24
CA ARG A 15 -14.71 13.82 -4.51
C ARG A 15 -15.06 13.54 -5.98
N ARG A 16 -14.10 13.08 -6.79
CA ARG A 16 -14.31 12.68 -8.19
C ARG A 16 -14.05 11.19 -8.37
N VAL A 17 -14.90 10.55 -9.17
CA VAL A 17 -14.65 9.18 -9.63
C VAL A 17 -13.55 9.23 -10.68
N CYS A 18 -12.40 8.66 -10.36
CA CYS A 18 -11.25 8.58 -11.27
C CYS A 18 -11.31 7.33 -12.15
N GLU A 19 -11.85 6.23 -11.62
CA GLU A 19 -11.98 4.96 -12.33
C GLU A 19 -13.06 4.09 -11.69
N HIS A 20 -13.80 3.32 -12.48
CA HIS A 20 -14.78 2.36 -11.97
C HIS A 20 -14.95 1.16 -12.91
N GLY A 21 -15.26 -0.02 -12.38
CA GLY A 21 -15.45 -1.21 -13.20
C GLY A 21 -15.32 -2.52 -12.44
N PRO A 22 -15.23 -3.66 -13.16
CA PRO A 22 -14.91 -4.94 -12.57
C PRO A 22 -13.56 -4.89 -11.84
N VAL A 23 -13.47 -5.55 -10.69
CA VAL A 23 -12.25 -5.50 -9.87
C VAL A 23 -11.04 -6.06 -10.61
N GLN A 24 -11.22 -7.07 -11.47
CA GLN A 24 -10.13 -7.59 -12.29
C GLN A 24 -9.51 -6.53 -13.21
N ASP A 25 -10.31 -5.59 -13.72
CA ASP A 25 -9.85 -4.58 -14.68
C ASP A 25 -9.22 -3.42 -13.92
N VAL A 26 -9.94 -2.87 -12.94
CA VAL A 26 -9.50 -1.71 -12.14
C VAL A 26 -8.21 -2.00 -11.37
N LEU A 27 -8.04 -3.22 -10.84
CA LEU A 27 -6.85 -3.59 -10.07
C LEU A 27 -5.83 -4.43 -10.85
N GLY A 28 -6.21 -5.01 -11.99
CA GLY A 28 -5.32 -5.84 -12.81
C GLY A 28 -4.72 -5.12 -14.00
N SER A 29 -5.47 -4.24 -14.64
CA SER A 29 -5.03 -3.41 -15.76
C SER A 29 -5.58 -1.97 -15.62
N PRO A 30 -5.19 -1.24 -14.55
CA PRO A 30 -5.70 0.10 -14.27
C PRO A 30 -5.47 1.10 -15.40
N GLY A 31 -6.55 1.75 -15.84
CA GLY A 31 -6.53 2.77 -16.89
C GLY A 31 -6.08 4.14 -16.40
N HIS A 32 -6.41 4.51 -15.17
CA HIS A 32 -6.08 5.81 -14.60
C HIS A 32 -4.73 5.80 -13.87
N GLU A 33 -3.97 6.90 -13.97
CA GLU A 33 -2.63 7.03 -13.36
C GLU A 33 -2.66 6.88 -11.84
N LEU A 34 -3.61 7.54 -11.18
CA LEU A 34 -3.81 7.39 -9.74
C LEU A 34 -4.04 5.93 -9.33
N THR A 35 -4.86 5.17 -10.08
CA THR A 35 -5.12 3.77 -9.76
C THR A 35 -3.86 2.92 -9.93
N ARG A 36 -3.05 3.18 -10.96
CA ARG A 36 -1.72 2.54 -11.12
C ARG A 36 -0.84 2.77 -9.90
N ALA A 37 -0.77 4.02 -9.41
CA ALA A 37 0.04 4.36 -8.23
C ALA A 37 -0.46 3.64 -6.97
N LEU A 38 -1.77 3.58 -6.75
CA LEU A 38 -2.37 2.86 -5.62
C LEU A 38 -2.10 1.35 -5.69
N VAL A 39 -2.26 0.73 -6.86
CA VAL A 39 -2.00 -0.69 -7.06
C VAL A 39 -0.52 -1.01 -6.84
N ALA A 40 0.39 -0.15 -7.31
CA ALA A 40 1.83 -0.32 -7.09
C ALA A 40 2.23 -0.16 -5.61
N ALA A 41 1.48 0.65 -4.85
CA ALA A 41 1.68 0.84 -3.42
C ALA A 41 1.08 -0.29 -2.56
N ASP A 42 0.21 -1.13 -3.11
CA ASP A 42 -0.43 -2.22 -2.38
C ASP A 42 0.62 -3.25 -1.95
N ARG A 43 0.97 -3.24 -0.66
CA ARG A 43 1.88 -4.23 -0.05
C ARG A 43 1.08 -5.28 0.70
N PRO A 44 1.44 -6.57 0.58
CA PRO A 44 0.79 -7.62 1.36
C PRO A 44 1.02 -7.39 2.85
N VAL A 45 -0.02 -7.62 3.66
CA VAL A 45 0.01 -7.44 5.13
C VAL A 45 1.15 -8.22 5.78
N ALA A 46 1.49 -9.41 5.27
CA ALA A 46 2.63 -10.19 5.75
C ALA A 46 3.97 -9.44 5.63
N ALA A 47 4.16 -8.63 4.58
CA ALA A 47 5.34 -7.78 4.43
C ALA A 47 5.35 -6.64 5.46
N ILE A 48 4.18 -6.09 5.80
CA ILE A 48 4.02 -5.04 6.82
C ILE A 48 4.39 -5.58 8.22
N VAL A 49 3.91 -6.78 8.56
CA VAL A 49 4.19 -7.41 9.86
C VAL A 49 5.70 -7.67 10.01
N ARG A 50 6.35 -8.24 8.98
CA ARG A 50 7.80 -8.53 9.00
C ARG A 50 8.66 -7.27 9.18
N ASP A 51 8.32 -6.20 8.47
CA ASP A 51 9.02 -4.92 8.55
C ASP A 51 8.95 -4.30 9.96
N ARG A 52 7.80 -4.46 10.64
CA ARG A 52 7.63 -4.02 12.03
C ARG A 52 8.47 -4.83 13.01
N GLU A 53 8.48 -6.16 12.88
CA GLU A 53 9.27 -7.04 13.75
C GLU A 53 10.77 -6.79 13.63
N GLN A 54 11.26 -6.55 12.41
CA GLN A 54 12.67 -6.23 12.16
C GLN A 54 13.08 -4.89 12.77
N ARG A 55 12.22 -3.85 12.70
CA ARG A 55 12.46 -2.57 13.39
C ARG A 55 12.53 -2.71 14.89
N THR A 56 11.69 -3.57 15.48
CA THR A 56 11.71 -3.81 16.93
C THR A 56 12.89 -4.67 17.39
N ARG A 57 13.42 -5.53 16.50
CA ARG A 57 14.53 -6.44 16.80
C ARG A 57 15.91 -5.84 16.51
N SER A 58 16.00 -4.81 15.66
CA SER A 58 17.27 -4.13 15.40
C SER A 58 17.60 -3.19 16.57
N PRO A 59 18.75 -3.32 17.25
CA PRO A 59 19.16 -2.37 18.27
C PRO A 59 19.40 -1.03 17.58
N ARG A 60 18.73 0.03 18.02
CA ARG A 60 19.09 1.39 17.59
C ARG A 60 20.55 1.60 17.99
N PRO A 61 21.47 1.96 17.07
CA PRO A 61 22.79 2.40 17.49
C PRO A 61 22.56 3.62 18.38
N VAL A 62 22.80 3.46 19.68
CA VAL A 62 22.87 4.58 20.59
C VAL A 62 23.98 5.47 20.04
N PRO A 63 23.72 6.73 19.65
CA PRO A 63 24.80 7.64 19.34
C PRO A 63 25.61 7.78 20.63
N GLU A 64 26.82 7.21 20.61
CA GLU A 64 27.78 7.25 21.71
C GLU A 64 27.95 8.72 22.07
N ALA A 65 27.49 9.06 23.29
CA ALA A 65 27.44 10.41 23.77
C ALA A 65 28.81 11.05 23.58
N ALA A 66 28.85 12.11 22.78
CA ALA A 66 29.99 12.99 22.72
C ALA A 66 30.32 13.44 24.14
N SER A 67 31.49 13.01 24.61
CA SER A 67 32.23 13.60 25.72
C SER A 67 33.70 13.58 25.30
N PRO A 68 34.53 14.50 25.81
CA PRO A 68 34.27 15.48 26.87
C PRO A 68 34.09 16.93 26.37
#